data_AF-A0A412N524-F1
#
_entry.id   AF-A0A412N524-F1
#
_cell.length_a   1.000
_cell.length_b   1.000
_cell.length_c   1.000
_cell.angle_alpha   90.00
_cell.angle_beta   90.00
_cell.angle_gamma   90.00
#
_symmetry.space_group_name_H-M   'P 1'
#
loop_
_entity.id
_entity.type
_entity.pdbx_description
1 polymer ?
#
loop_
_entity_poly.entity_id
_entity_poly.type
_entity_poly.pdbx_seq_one_letter_code
_entity_poly.pdbx_strand_id
1 'polypeptide(L)'
;MTIAIDFDGTIVEHRYPKIGNEIPFAIDTLKMLLKAHHRLILWTVREGKLLDEAVEWCRERGVEFYAINRDYPEEDIAHHGFSRKVKADIFIDDRNLGGLPDWGDIYRMVQEKLTYEELYRDNDKTPPSKKGGLWSFLKK
;
A
#
# COMPACT_ATOMS: atom_id res chain seq x y z
N MET A 1 -6.17 -1.89 11.79
CA MET A 1 -6.09 -0.47 11.40
C MET A 1 -6.97 -0.24 10.18
N THR A 2 -7.44 0.98 10.01
CA THR A 2 -8.06 1.48 8.78
C THR A 2 -6.99 2.16 7.95
N ILE A 3 -6.78 1.69 6.72
CA ILE A 3 -5.74 2.18 5.81
C ILE A 3 -6.42 2.74 4.56
N ALA A 4 -6.22 4.02 4.29
CA ALA A 4 -6.65 4.66 3.05
C ALA A 4 -5.57 4.46 1.98
N ILE A 5 -5.97 3.98 0.80
CA ILE A 5 -5.04 3.60 -0.27
C ILE A 5 -5.47 4.29 -1.56
N ASP A 6 -4.60 5.12 -2.13
CA ASP A 6 -4.79 5.68 -3.46
C ASP A 6 -4.73 4.62 -4.56
N PHE A 7 -5.25 4.94 -5.74
CA PHE A 7 -5.30 4.05 -6.88
C PHE A 7 -4.21 4.34 -7.93
N ASP A 8 -4.21 5.53 -8.53
CA ASP A 8 -3.41 5.87 -9.72
C ASP A 8 -2.01 6.40 -9.36
N GLY A 9 -1.00 5.54 -9.53
CA GLY A 9 0.36 5.79 -9.06
C GLY A 9 0.70 4.96 -7.81
N THR A 10 -0.32 4.37 -7.18
CA THR A 10 -0.19 3.63 -5.91
C THR A 10 -0.46 2.14 -6.07
N ILE A 11 -1.64 1.74 -6.55
CA ILE A 11 -1.97 0.33 -6.85
C ILE A 11 -1.59 -0.02 -8.30
N VAL A 12 -1.81 0.91 -9.21
CA VAL A 12 -1.49 0.78 -10.64
C VAL A 12 -0.61 1.95 -11.08
N GLU A 13 0.12 1.80 -12.19
CA GLU A 13 0.83 2.91 -12.82
C GLU A 13 -0.13 4.07 -13.12
N HIS A 14 0.33 5.32 -12.92
CA HIS A 14 -0.48 6.49 -13.22
C HIS A 14 -0.75 6.61 -14.73
N ARG A 15 -1.98 6.28 -15.14
CA ARG A 15 -2.45 6.32 -16.55
C ARG A 15 -3.84 6.94 -16.70
N TYR A 16 -4.30 7.67 -15.69
CA TYR A 16 -5.60 8.33 -15.68
C TYR A 16 -5.87 9.08 -17.02
N PRO A 17 -7.03 8.87 -17.67
CA PRO A 17 -8.22 8.19 -17.16
C PRO A 17 -8.20 6.65 -17.27
N LYS A 18 -7.24 6.08 -18.00
CA LYS A 18 -7.10 4.61 -18.14
C LYS A 18 -6.57 4.00 -16.85
N ILE A 19 -6.74 2.69 -16.70
CA ILE A 19 -6.09 1.91 -15.64
C ILE A 19 -4.71 1.48 -16.15
N GLY A 20 -3.66 1.75 -15.38
CA GLY A 20 -2.30 1.33 -15.69
C GLY A 20 -2.04 -0.16 -15.39
N ASN A 21 -0.81 -0.60 -15.62
CA ASN A 21 -0.39 -1.91 -15.13
C ASN A 21 -0.34 -1.90 -13.60
N GLU A 22 -0.52 -3.07 -12.99
CA GLU A 22 -0.29 -3.23 -11.55
C GLU A 22 1.14 -2.79 -11.18
N ILE A 23 1.28 -2.03 -10.09
CA ILE A 23 2.59 -1.77 -9.48
C ILE A 23 3.04 -3.08 -8.81
N PRO A 24 4.30 -3.53 -8.99
CA PRO A 24 4.75 -4.83 -8.50
C PRO A 24 4.35 -5.12 -7.06
N PHE A 25 3.70 -6.27 -6.85
CA PHE A 25 3.24 -6.78 -5.57
C PHE A 25 2.12 -5.97 -4.87
N ALA A 26 1.51 -5.00 -5.54
CA ALA A 26 0.41 -4.23 -4.97
C ALA A 26 -0.73 -5.13 -4.50
N ILE A 27 -1.32 -5.92 -5.41
CA ILE A 27 -2.50 -6.73 -5.09
C ILE A 27 -2.21 -7.77 -4.03
N ASP A 28 -1.07 -8.47 -4.14
CA ASP A 28 -0.69 -9.49 -3.17
C ASP A 28 -0.49 -8.87 -1.78
N THR A 29 0.11 -7.69 -1.70
CA THR A 29 0.28 -6.97 -0.44
C THR A 29 -1.05 -6.53 0.15
N LEU A 30 -1.97 -5.99 -0.67
CA LEU A 30 -3.31 -5.64 -0.21
C LEU A 30 -4.06 -6.85 0.37
N LYS A 31 -3.96 -8.01 -0.29
CA LYS A 31 -4.53 -9.27 0.24
C LYS A 31 -3.91 -9.68 1.57
N MET A 32 -2.59 -9.53 1.71
CA MET A 32 -1.90 -9.81 2.97
C MET A 32 -2.38 -8.88 4.09
N LEU A 33 -2.58 -7.59 3.80
CA LEU A 33 -3.13 -6.63 4.75
C LEU A 33 -4.59 -6.98 5.15
N LEU A 34 -5.43 -7.37 4.19
CA LEU A 34 -6.79 -7.86 4.47
C LEU A 34 -6.76 -9.11 5.35
N LYS A 35 -5.88 -10.07 5.05
CA LYS A 35 -5.69 -11.30 5.84
C LYS A 35 -5.21 -11.01 7.26
N ALA A 36 -4.43 -9.96 7.46
CA ALA A 36 -4.04 -9.46 8.77
C ALA A 36 -5.13 -8.60 9.45
N HIS A 37 -6.37 -8.65 8.95
CA HIS A 37 -7.55 -7.96 9.49
C HIS A 37 -7.45 -6.42 9.49
N HIS A 38 -6.66 -5.85 8.58
CA HIS A 38 -6.76 -4.42 8.29
C HIS A 38 -8.01 -4.14 7.45
N ARG A 39 -8.63 -2.97 7.69
CA ARG A 39 -9.70 -2.45 6.84
C ARG A 39 -9.05 -1.55 5.80
N LEU A 40 -9.29 -1.83 4.52
CA LEU A 40 -8.75 -1.01 3.44
C LEU A 40 -9.86 -0.14 2.88
N ILE A 41 -9.61 1.16 2.77
CA ILE A 41 -10.49 2.12 2.10
C ILE A 41 -9.82 2.50 0.78
N LEU A 42 -10.52 2.30 -0.34
CA LEU A 42 -10.07 2.88 -1.60
C LEU A 42 -10.27 4.39 -1.50
N TRP A 43 -9.18 5.15 -1.60
CA TRP A 43 -9.15 6.59 -1.42
C TRP A 43 -8.62 7.25 -2.69
N THR A 44 -9.51 7.49 -3.65
CA THR A 44 -9.16 7.92 -5.00
C THR A 44 -9.99 9.12 -5.44
N VAL A 45 -9.40 9.95 -6.28
CA VAL A 45 -10.12 11.05 -6.96
C VAL A 45 -11.00 10.56 -8.11
N ARG A 46 -10.96 9.27 -8.45
CA ARG A 46 -11.88 8.68 -9.45
C ARG A 46 -13.33 8.79 -8.96
N GLU A 47 -14.23 9.10 -9.88
CA GLU A 47 -15.66 9.26 -9.63
C GLU A 47 -16.49 8.59 -10.73
N GLY A 48 -17.76 8.29 -10.41
CA GLY A 48 -18.71 7.67 -11.34
C GLY A 48 -18.15 6.41 -11.98
N LYS A 49 -18.29 6.30 -13.31
CA LYS A 49 -17.85 5.12 -14.06
C LYS A 49 -16.36 4.78 -13.87
N LEU A 50 -15.50 5.79 -13.74
CA LEU A 50 -14.06 5.55 -13.55
C LEU A 50 -13.76 4.94 -12.18
N LEU A 51 -14.56 5.29 -11.17
CA LEU A 51 -14.48 4.69 -9.84
C LEU A 51 -14.95 3.23 -9.89
N ASP A 52 -16.08 2.98 -10.56
CA ASP A 52 -16.62 1.63 -10.73
C ASP A 52 -15.60 0.70 -11.43
N GLU A 53 -14.93 1.20 -12.47
CA GLU A 53 -13.86 0.48 -13.18
C GLU A 53 -12.67 0.15 -12.26
N ALA A 54 -12.24 1.08 -11.40
CA ALA A 54 -11.15 0.85 -10.44
C ALA A 54 -11.54 -0.18 -9.36
N VAL A 55 -12.77 -0.08 -8.84
CA VAL A 55 -13.30 -1.04 -7.85
C VAL A 55 -13.41 -2.44 -8.45
N GLU A 56 -13.95 -2.57 -9.66
CA GLU A 56 -14.04 -3.84 -10.37
C GLU A 56 -12.66 -4.44 -10.61
N TRP A 57 -11.72 -3.64 -11.10
CA TRP A 57 -10.36 -4.09 -11.41
C TRP A 57 -9.67 -4.72 -10.19
N CYS A 58 -9.85 -4.14 -9.00
CA CYS A 58 -9.35 -4.69 -7.74
C CYS A 58 -10.11 -5.96 -7.31
N ARG A 59 -11.43 -5.96 -7.44
CA ARG A 59 -12.30 -7.07 -7.04
C ARG A 59 -12.09 -8.32 -7.89
N GLU A 60 -11.93 -8.19 -9.20
CA GLU A 60 -11.55 -9.29 -10.11
C GLU A 60 -10.22 -9.95 -9.70
N ARG A 61 -9.35 -9.20 -9.04
CA ARG A 61 -8.05 -9.65 -8.53
C ARG A 61 -8.12 -10.14 -7.08
N GLY A 62 -9.30 -10.17 -6.47
CA GLY A 62 -9.53 -10.68 -5.11
C GLY A 62 -9.20 -9.67 -4.00
N VAL A 63 -9.27 -8.37 -4.29
CA VAL A 63 -9.19 -7.30 -3.28
C VAL A 63 -10.55 -6.61 -3.21
N GLU A 64 -11.23 -6.78 -2.08
CA GLU A 64 -12.48 -6.10 -1.77
C GLU A 64 -12.23 -5.09 -0.65
N PHE A 65 -12.57 -3.82 -0.91
CA PHE A 65 -12.36 -2.75 0.05
C PHE A 65 -13.50 -2.71 1.07
N TYR A 66 -13.16 -2.33 2.30
CA TYR A 66 -14.14 -2.08 3.35
C TYR A 66 -15.08 -0.91 2.99
N ALA A 67 -14.53 0.16 2.41
CA ALA A 67 -15.31 1.28 1.94
C ALA A 67 -14.60 2.00 0.79
N ILE A 68 -15.33 2.83 0.05
CA ILE A 68 -14.82 3.58 -1.11
C ILE A 68 -15.07 5.07 -0.89
N ASN A 69 -14.00 5.86 -0.79
CA ASN A 69 -14.01 7.32 -0.59
C ASN A 69 -14.83 7.81 0.62
N ARG A 70 -14.94 6.98 1.66
CA ARG A 70 -15.78 7.21 2.85
C ARG A 70 -15.24 6.43 4.06
N ASP A 71 -15.61 6.84 5.27
CA ASP A 71 -15.12 6.24 6.52
C ASP A 71 -15.67 4.82 6.77
N TYR A 72 -16.87 4.52 6.29
CA TYR A 72 -17.55 3.23 6.40
C TYR A 72 -18.59 3.09 5.27
N PRO A 73 -19.00 1.85 4.87
CA PRO A 73 -19.76 1.65 3.64
C PRO A 73 -21.03 2.50 3.52
N GLU A 74 -21.76 2.68 4.61
CA GLU A 74 -23.04 3.39 4.69
C GLU A 74 -22.92 4.87 5.12
N GLU A 75 -21.73 5.48 5.07
CA GLU A 75 -21.56 6.88 5.49
C GLU A 75 -22.43 7.84 4.66
N ASP A 76 -23.10 8.76 5.36
CA ASP A 76 -23.92 9.83 4.81
C ASP A 76 -23.51 11.18 5.41
N ILE A 77 -23.69 12.26 4.63
CA ILE A 77 -23.35 13.63 5.04
C ILE A 77 -24.14 14.13 6.25
N ALA A 78 -25.32 13.56 6.51
CA ALA A 78 -26.16 13.89 7.65
C ALA A 78 -25.73 13.18 8.94
N HIS A 79 -24.84 12.17 8.87
CA HIS A 79 -24.40 11.46 10.06
C HIS A 79 -23.55 12.35 10.97
N HIS A 80 -23.76 12.22 12.28
CA HIS A 80 -22.94 12.90 13.27
C HIS A 80 -21.47 12.47 13.14
N GLY A 81 -20.56 13.44 13.10
CA GLY A 81 -19.13 13.19 12.93
C GLY A 81 -18.69 13.03 11.47
N PHE A 82 -19.55 13.30 10.49
CA PHE A 82 -19.16 13.36 9.08
C PHE A 82 -17.97 14.30 8.85
N SER A 83 -17.07 13.88 7.98
CA SER A 83 -15.95 14.67 7.49
C SER A 83 -15.77 14.40 6.00
N ARG A 84 -15.55 15.45 5.21
CA ARG A 84 -15.17 15.29 3.79
C ARG A 84 -13.87 14.49 3.64
N LYS A 85 -12.95 14.60 4.60
CA LYS A 85 -11.69 13.84 4.63
C LYS A 85 -11.91 12.54 5.38
N VAL A 86 -11.50 11.42 4.76
CA VAL A 86 -11.47 10.09 5.37
C VAL A 86 -10.64 10.08 6.66
N LYS A 87 -11.14 9.41 7.69
CA LYS A 87 -10.48 9.16 8.97
C LYS A 87 -9.81 7.79 8.94
N ALA A 88 -8.59 7.75 8.44
CA ALA A 88 -7.75 6.55 8.43
C ALA A 88 -6.57 6.68 9.41
N ASP A 89 -6.06 5.53 9.86
CA ASP A 89 -4.85 5.46 10.68
C ASP A 89 -3.60 5.73 9.81
N ILE A 90 -3.62 5.27 8.56
CA ILE A 90 -2.52 5.38 7.59
C ILE A 90 -3.09 5.77 6.22
N PHE A 91 -2.34 6.61 5.49
CA PHE A 91 -2.59 6.96 4.09
C PHE A 91 -1.41 6.48 3.24
N ILE A 92 -1.68 5.65 2.23
CA ILE A 92 -0.71 5.15 1.25
C ILE A 92 -1.05 5.81 -0.09
N ASP A 93 -0.16 6.68 -0.58
CA ASP A 93 -0.40 7.53 -1.74
C ASP A 93 0.95 7.90 -2.40
N ASP A 94 1.02 7.84 -3.72
CA ASP A 94 2.23 8.15 -4.52
C ASP A 94 2.67 9.62 -4.41
N ARG A 95 1.75 10.50 -4.04
CA ARG A 95 1.96 11.95 -3.88
C ARG A 95 2.26 12.35 -2.45
N ASN A 96 2.38 11.41 -1.52
CA ASN A 96 2.82 11.73 -0.17
C ASN A 96 4.21 12.40 -0.19
N LEU A 97 4.39 13.42 0.67
CA LEU A 97 5.69 14.07 0.83
C LEU A 97 6.73 13.05 1.33
N GLY A 98 7.82 12.88 0.58
CA GLY A 98 8.81 11.82 0.81
C GLY A 98 8.72 10.66 -0.19
N GLY A 99 7.67 10.63 -1.03
CA GLY A 99 7.44 9.58 -2.00
C GLY A 99 6.82 8.33 -1.38
N LEU A 100 6.67 7.31 -2.21
CA LEU A 100 6.09 6.02 -1.85
C LEU A 100 7.12 4.91 -2.08
N PRO A 101 7.50 4.11 -1.06
CA PRO A 101 8.41 2.98 -1.20
C PRO A 101 7.68 1.84 -1.92
N ASP A 102 8.41 0.79 -2.30
CA ASP A 102 7.78 -0.37 -2.91
C ASP A 102 6.86 -1.11 -1.91
N TRP A 103 5.95 -1.92 -2.45
CA TRP A 103 4.94 -2.61 -1.65
C TRP A 103 5.52 -3.59 -0.61
N GLY A 104 6.73 -4.12 -0.83
CA GLY A 104 7.40 -4.97 0.16
C GLY A 104 7.80 -4.17 1.40
N ASP A 105 8.39 -3.00 1.19
CA ASP A 105 8.73 -2.05 2.26
C ASP A 105 7.48 -1.49 2.93
N ILE A 106 6.44 -1.13 2.17
CA ILE A 106 5.13 -0.71 2.74
C ILE A 106 4.58 -1.79 3.68
N TYR A 107 4.56 -3.06 3.24
CA TYR A 107 4.08 -4.16 4.07
C TYR A 107 4.88 -4.28 5.36
N ARG A 108 6.21 -4.25 5.26
CA ARG A 108 7.11 -4.30 6.42
C ARG A 108 6.84 -3.15 7.38
N MET A 109 6.75 -1.92 6.88
CA MET A 109 6.45 -0.73 7.69
C MET A 109 5.13 -0.87 8.43
N VAL A 110 4.08 -1.39 7.78
CA VAL A 110 2.77 -1.58 8.41
C VAL A 110 2.80 -2.68 9.49
N GLN A 111 3.47 -3.81 9.23
CA GLN A 111 3.54 -4.93 10.16
C GLN A 111 4.42 -4.62 11.39
N GLU A 112 5.60 -4.04 11.16
CA GLU A 112 6.60 -3.75 12.19
C GLU A 112 6.42 -2.35 12.81
N LYS A 113 5.48 -1.54 12.29
CA LYS A 113 5.20 -0.16 12.70
C LYS A 113 6.42 0.76 12.57
N LEU A 114 7.13 0.63 11.47
CA LEU A 114 8.34 1.40 11.20
C LEU A 114 8.03 2.79 10.64
N THR A 115 8.87 3.75 11.01
CA THR A 115 9.06 5.00 10.30
C THR A 115 9.98 4.83 9.09
N TYR A 116 9.98 5.79 8.16
CA TYR A 116 10.95 5.81 7.04
C TYR A 116 12.40 5.82 7.54
N GLU A 117 12.69 6.55 8.61
CA GLU A 117 14.05 6.64 9.16
C GLU A 117 14.54 5.26 9.66
N GLU A 118 13.67 4.50 10.32
CA GLU A 118 13.98 3.14 10.79
C GLU A 118 14.15 2.16 9.62
N LEU A 119 13.28 2.25 8.60
CA LEU A 119 13.37 1.43 7.39
C LEU A 119 14.76 1.58 6.73
N TYR A 120 15.20 2.81 6.49
CA TYR A 120 16.48 3.06 5.82
C TYR A 120 17.70 2.77 6.70
N ARG A 121 17.62 2.98 8.02
CA ARG A 121 18.69 2.58 8.95
C ARG A 121 18.96 1.08 8.93
N ASP A 122 17.92 0.26 8.74
CA ASP A 122 18.09 -1.18 8.65
C ASP A 122 18.63 -1.62 7.29
N ASN A 123 18.28 -0.93 6.21
CA ASN A 123 18.82 -1.21 4.87
C ASN A 123 20.34 -0.90 4.78
N ASP A 124 20.83 0.07 5.54
CA ASP A 124 22.26 0.39 5.64
C ASP A 124 23.07 -0.64 6.43
N LYS A 125 22.41 -1.53 7.19
CA LYS A 125 23.05 -2.70 7.81
C LYS A 125 23.29 -3.75 6.73
N THR A 126 24.32 -3.52 5.91
CA THR A 126 24.89 -4.52 4.99
C THR A 126 24.98 -5.88 5.69
N PRO A 127 24.51 -6.99 5.07
CA PRO A 127 24.78 -8.31 5.63
C PRO A 127 26.29 -8.46 5.78
N PRO A 128 26.81 -9.00 6.90
CA PRO A 128 28.23 -9.16 7.09
C PRO A 128 28.78 -9.88 5.86
N SER A 129 29.78 -9.26 5.21
CA SER A 129 30.47 -9.92 4.10
C SER A 129 30.86 -11.31 4.58
N LYS A 130 30.49 -12.35 3.82
CA LYS A 130 30.93 -13.72 4.12
C LYS A 130 32.46 -13.69 4.10
N LYS A 131 33.09 -13.53 5.26
CA LYS A 131 34.54 -13.70 5.43
C LYS A 131 34.87 -15.07 4.84
N GLY A 132 35.81 -15.06 3.90
CA GLY A 132 36.08 -16.15 2.96
C GLY A 132 36.03 -17.53 3.57
N GLY A 133 35.22 -18.40 2.98
CA GLY A 133 35.21 -19.82 3.31
C GLY A 133 36.54 -20.46 2.92
N LEU A 134 37.25 -21.00 3.92
CA LEU A 134 37.97 -22.29 4.00
C LEU A 134 38.72 -22.88 2.78
N TRP A 135 38.93 -22.15 1.69
CA TRP A 135 39.63 -22.63 0.48
C TRP A 135 41.04 -22.06 0.31
N SER A 136 41.55 -21.27 1.27
CA SER A 136 42.94 -20.78 1.23
C SER A 136 43.98 -21.80 1.71
N PHE A 137 43.57 -23.00 2.13
CA PHE A 137 44.47 -24.03 2.67
C PHE A 137 44.91 -25.12 1.67
N LEU A 138 44.51 -25.04 0.39
CA LEU A 138 44.83 -26.06 -0.62
C LEU A 138 45.71 -25.55 -1.77
N LYS A 139 46.60 -24.58 -1.52
CA LYS A 139 47.73 -24.30 -2.40
C LYS A 139 49.05 -24.42 -1.63
N LYS A 140 49.60 -25.63 -1.64
CA LYS A 140 51.04 -25.89 -1.51
C LYS A 140 51.44 -26.81 -2.65
#